data_AF-A0A5J4KZV0-F1
#
_entry.id   AF-A0A5J4KZV0-F1
#
_cell.length_a   1.000
_cell.length_b   1.000
_cell.length_c   1.000
_cell.angle_alpha   90.00
_cell.angle_beta   90.00
_cell.angle_gamma   90.00
#
_symmetry.space_group_name_H-M   'P 1'
#
loop_
_entity.id
_entity.type
_entity.pdbx_description
1 polymer ?
#
loop_
_entity_poly.entity_id
_entity_poly.type
_entity_poly.pdbx_seq_one_letter_code
_entity_poly.pdbx_strand_id
1 'polypeptide(L)' 'MSQNERYAEVYRKATNWRQERFSENEVIKLDQLDLELPLEEIYEGVLS' A
#
# COMPACT_ATOMS: atom_id res chain seq x y z
N MET A 1 -6.78 -1.99 21.00
CA MET A 1 -6.32 -1.41 19.72
C MET A 1 -6.11 -2.58 18.77
N SER A 2 -6.85 -2.65 17.67
CA SER A 2 -6.80 -3.78 16.74
C SER A 2 -5.56 -3.66 15.87
N GLN A 3 -4.54 -4.49 16.11
CA GLN A 3 -3.38 -4.67 15.23
C GLN A 3 -3.72 -5.44 13.93
N ASN A 4 -5.00 -5.74 13.68
CA ASN A 4 -5.45 -6.63 12.61
C ASN A 4 -5.97 -5.90 11.37
N GLU A 5 -5.90 -4.57 11.29
CA GLU A 5 -6.33 -3.88 10.08
C GLU A 5 -5.25 -4.02 9.00
N ARG A 6 -5.61 -4.60 7.85
CA ARG A 6 -4.74 -4.71 6.67
C ARG A 6 -4.67 -3.35 5.99
N TYR A 7 -3.53 -2.69 6.10
CA TYR A 7 -3.25 -1.42 5.46
C TYR A 7 -1.78 -1.32 5.06
N ALA A 8 -1.50 -0.48 4.07
CA ALA A 8 -0.17 -0.06 3.70
C ALA A 8 0.01 1.44 3.92
N GLU A 9 1.24 1.84 4.24
CA GLU A 9 1.66 3.23 4.29
C GLU A 9 2.68 3.49 3.20
N VAL A 10 2.43 4.52 2.39
CA VAL A 10 3.31 4.93 1.32
C VAL A 10 3.81 6.34 1.61
N TYR A 11 5.10 6.53 1.45
CA TYR A 11 5.77 7.81 1.67
C TYR A 11 6.50 8.20 0.40
N ARG A 12 6.16 9.35 -0.17
CA ARG A 12 6.73 9.83 -1.43
C ARG A 12 7.58 11.06 -1.20
N LYS A 13 8.77 11.12 -1.79
CA LYS A 13 9.61 12.32 -1.75
C LYS A 13 8.90 13.54 -2.35
N ALA A 14 8.10 13.34 -3.40
CA ALA A 14 7.34 14.41 -4.06
C ALA A 14 6.30 15.06 -3.14
N THR A 15 5.79 14.34 -2.14
CA THR A 15 4.83 14.84 -1.14
C THR A 15 5.53 15.26 0.17
N ASN A 16 6.85 15.47 0.13
CA ASN A 16 7.69 15.73 1.31
C ASN A 16 7.53 14.65 2.39
N TRP A 17 7.50 13.38 1.98
CA TRP A 17 7.34 12.22 2.86
C TRP A 17 6.05 12.27 3.68
N ARG A 18 4.98 12.85 3.11
CA ARG A 18 3.64 12.74 3.71
C ARG A 18 3.20 11.28 3.69
N GLN A 19 2.63 10.83 4.80
CA GLN A 19 2.02 9.52 4.92
C GLN A 19 0.74 9.45 4.08
N GLU A 20 0.70 8.52 3.14
CA GLU A 20 -0.48 8.09 2.40
C GLU A 20 -0.87 6.70 2.91
N ARG A 21 -2.11 6.51 3.36
CA ARG A 21 -2.59 5.23 3.90
C ARG A 21 -3.55 4.59 2.90
N PHE A 22 -3.32 3.32 2.62
CA PHE A 22 -4.13 2.50 1.71
C PHE A 22 -4.73 1.32 2.46
N SER A 23 -6.02 1.07 2.28
CA SER A 23 -6.75 -0.08 2.83
C SER A 23 -6.78 -1.26 1.86
N GLU A 24 -7.16 -2.45 2.32
CA GLU A 24 -7.07 -3.76 1.63
C GLU A 24 -7.60 -3.78 0.17
N ASN A 25 -8.60 -2.96 -0.16
CA ASN A 25 -9.21 -2.91 -1.50
C ASN A 25 -8.69 -1.77 -2.38
N GLU A 26 -7.66 -1.06 -1.92
CA GLU A 26 -7.08 0.06 -2.65
C GLU A 26 -5.84 -0.36 -3.43
N VAL A 27 -5.59 0.34 -4.54
CA VAL A 27 -4.47 0.10 -5.44
C VAL A 27 -3.43 1.19 -5.24
N ILE A 28 -2.20 0.80 -4.93
CA ILE A 28 -1.07 1.72 -4.84
C ILE A 28 -0.52 1.91 -6.24
N LYS A 29 -0.60 3.14 -6.77
CA LYS A 29 0.06 3.51 -8.03
C LYS A 29 1.53 3.87 -7.78
N LEU A 30 2.43 3.20 -8.47
CA LEU A 30 3.87 3.44 -8.44
C LEU A 30 4.30 4.00 -9.80
N ASP A 31 3.97 5.28 -10.05
CA ASP A 31 4.19 5.95 -11.34
C ASP A 31 5.64 5.87 -11.85
N GLN A 32 6.64 5.75 -10.96
CA GLN A 32 8.04 5.62 -11.34
C GLN A 32 8.38 4.26 -11.99
N LEU A 33 7.55 3.25 -11.74
CA LEU A 33 7.71 1.88 -12.22
C LEU A 33 6.63 1.49 -13.23
N ASP A 34 5.72 2.42 -13.57
CA ASP A 34 4.50 2.15 -14.34
C ASP A 34 3.75 0.91 -13.82
N LEU A 35 3.65 0.82 -12.49
CA LEU A 35 3.15 -0.34 -11.79
C LEU A 35 1.94 0.03 -10.94
N GLU A 36 0.89 -0.78 -11.05
CA GLU A 36 -0.25 -0.78 -10.15
C GLU A 36 -0.13 -1.96 -9.20
N LEU A 37 -0.20 -1.71 -7.90
CA LEU A 37 -0.04 -2.72 -6.87
C LEU A 37 -1.32 -2.79 -6.03
N PRO A 38 -2.25 -3.70 -6.35
CA PRO A 38 -3.41 -3.99 -5.51
C PRO A 38 -2.94 -4.49 -4.15
N LEU A 39 -3.47 -3.91 -3.06
CA LEU A 39 -2.99 -4.27 -1.73
C LEU A 39 -3.37 -5.72 -1.35
N GLU A 40 -4.46 -6.24 -1.89
CA GLU A 40 -4.88 -7.64 -1.76
C GLU A 40 -3.79 -8.63 -2.22
N GLU A 41 -3.13 -8.36 -3.35
CA GLU A 41 -2.07 -9.23 -3.92
C GLU A 41 -0.84 -9.33 -3.00
N ILE A 42 -0.56 -8.28 -2.21
CA ILE A 42 0.54 -8.30 -1.24
C ILE A 42 0.26 -9.31 -0.12
N TYR A 43 -0.99 -9.43 0.30
CA TYR A 43 -1.37 -10.33 1.39
C TYR A 43 -1.57 -11.78 0.94
N GLU A 44 -1.87 -12.03 -0.34
CA GLU A 44 -1.98 -13.39 -0.88
C GLU A 44 -0.67 -14.18 -0.80
N GLY A 45 0.48 -13.52 -0.98
CA GLY A 45 1.80 -14.16 -0.93
C GLY A 45 2.40 -14.35 0.48
N VAL A 46 1.78 -13.79 1.52
CA VAL A 46 2.33 -13.77 2.89
C VAL A 46 1.66 -14.82 3.80
N LEU A 47 0.49 -15.33 3.43
CA LEU A 47 -0.30 -16.27 4.25
C LEU A 47 -0.39 -17.71 3.66
N SER A 48 0.36 -18.00 2.60
CA SER A 48 0.47 -19.34 1.98
C SER A 48 1.51 -20.23 2.66
#